data_AF-A0A533UJM1-F1
#
_entry.id   AF-A0A533UJM1-F1
#
_cell.length_a   1.000
_cell.length_b   1.000
_cell.length_c   1.000
_cell.angle_alpha   90.00
_cell.angle_beta   90.00
_cell.angle_gamma   90.00
#
_symmetry.space_group_name_H-M   'P 1'
#
loop_
_entity.id
_entity.type
_entity.pdbx_description
1 polymer ?
#
loop_
_entity_poly.entity_id
_entity_poly.type
_entity_poly.pdbx_seq_one_letter_code
_entity_poly.pdbx_strand_id
1 'polypeptide(L)' 'MLKIFNTFSLKKEDFKPFDEPHVKIFICGPTLYDYTHIGHA' A
#
# COMPACT_ATOMS: atom_id res chain seq x y z
N MET A 1 -1.16 16.54 7.76
CA MET A 1 -2.09 15.89 6.82
C MET A 1 -1.29 14.85 6.04
N LEU A 2 -1.73 13.59 6.01
CA LEU A 2 -1.01 12.52 5.33
C LEU A 2 -1.22 12.65 3.82
N LYS A 3 -0.15 12.56 3.03
CA LYS A 3 -0.21 12.54 1.56
C LYS A 3 0.41 11.26 1.02
N ILE A 4 -0.26 10.59 0.10
CA ILE A 4 0.20 9.33 -0.53
C ILE A 4 0.35 9.57 -2.03
N PHE A 5 1.39 8.98 -2.63
CA PHE A 5 1.52 8.99 -4.09
C PHE A 5 0.56 7.96 -4.68
N ASN A 6 -0.39 8.43 -5.47
CA ASN A 6 -1.37 7.58 -6.13
C ASN A 6 -0.86 7.27 -7.55
N THR A 7 -0.46 6.02 -7.78
CA THR A 7 0.03 5.57 -9.10
C THR A 7 -1.03 5.72 -10.20
N PHE A 8 -2.33 5.70 -9.88
CA PHE A 8 -3.40 5.88 -10.85
C PHE A 8 -3.45 7.31 -11.43
N SER A 9 -3.14 8.33 -10.63
CA SER A 9 -3.13 9.74 -11.04
C SER A 9 -1.74 10.33 -11.23
N LEU A 10 -0.68 9.58 -10.87
CA LEU A 10 0.73 9.95 -10.89
C LEU A 10 1.05 11.22 -10.08
N LYS A 11 0.32 11.46 -8.99
CA LYS A 11 0.47 12.65 -8.14
C LYS A 11 0.44 12.28 -6.66
N LYS A 12 0.97 13.18 -5.84
CA LYS A 12 0.80 13.12 -4.38
C LYS A 12 -0.58 13.70 -4.04
N GLU A 13 -1.45 12.87 -3.50
CA GLU A 13 -2.82 13.22 -3.11
C GLU A 13 -2.96 13.18 -1.59
N ASP A 14 -3.91 13.95 -1.06
CA ASP A 14 -4.24 13.89 0.36
C ASP A 14 -4.97 12.58 0.67
N PHE A 15 -4.46 11.85 1.65
CA PHE A 15 -5.07 10.59 2.08
C PHE A 15 -6.31 10.89 2.93
N LYS A 16 -7.47 10.47 2.41
CA LYS A 16 -8.75 10.52 3.11
C LYS A 16 -9.29 9.08 3.24
N PRO A 17 -9.45 8.54 4.46
CA PRO A 17 -10.02 7.21 4.66
C PRO A 17 -11.43 7.13 4.07
N PHE A 18 -11.77 5.95 3.55
CA PHE A 18 -13.14 5.70 3.08
C PHE A 18 -14.12 5.49 4.25
N ASP A 19 -13.67 4.97 5.39
CA ASP A 19 -14.51 4.63 6.56
C ASP A 19 -13.80 4.97 7.87
N GLU A 20 -13.94 6.21 8.36
CA GLU A 20 -13.25 6.64 9.58
C GLU A 20 -13.82 5.97 10.86
N PRO A 21 -12.97 5.58 11.82
CA PRO A 21 -11.52 5.79 11.90
C PRO A 21 -10.69 4.69 11.23
N HIS A 22 -11.33 3.77 10.50
CA HIS A 22 -10.70 2.59 9.92
C HIS A 22 -10.01 2.87 8.57
N VAL A 23 -8.94 2.13 8.32
CA VAL A 23 -8.27 2.13 7.02
C VAL A 23 -8.13 0.69 6.57
N LYS A 24 -8.52 0.41 5.31
CA LYS A 24 -8.35 -0.90 4.68
C LYS A 24 -7.14 -0.84 3.75
N ILE A 25 -6.17 -1.71 3.97
CA ILE A 25 -4.94 -1.80 3.18
C ILE A 25 -4.78 -3.25 2.71
N PHE A 26 -4.42 -3.44 1.46
CA PHE A 26 -4.07 -4.73 0.89
C PHE A 26 -2.70 -4.64 0.23
N ILE A 27 -1.86 -5.65 0.49
CA ILE A 27 -0.53 -5.78 -0.10
C ILE A 27 -0.44 -7.22 -0.62
N CYS A 28 0.08 -7.38 -1.82
CA CYS A 28 0.33 -8.70 -2.38
C CYS A 28 1.40 -9.43 -1.56
N GLY A 29 1.15 -10.71 -1.23
CA GLY A 29 2.16 -11.57 -0.61
C GLY A 29 3.14 -12.17 -1.64
N PRO A 30 4.19 -12.85 -1.17
CA PRO A 30 5.12 -13.58 -2.04
C PRO A 30 4.49 -14.88 -2.57
N THR A 31 5.05 -15.41 -3.66
CA THR A 31 4.72 -16.77 -4.14
C THR A 31 5.52 -17.81 -3.34
N LEU A 32 4.83 -18.81 -2.79
CA LEU A 32 5.40 -19.76 -1.80
C LEU A 32 6.14 -20.97 -2.41
N TYR A 33 6.98 -20.76 -3.42
CA TYR A 33 7.76 -21.86 -4.01
C TYR A 33 9.21 -21.93 -3.50
N ASP A 34 9.70 -20.89 -2.82
CA ASP A 34 11.07 -20.77 -2.32
C ASP A 34 11.15 -19.83 -1.11
N TYR A 35 12.33 -19.75 -0.48
CA TYR A 35 12.62 -18.89 0.66
C TYR A 35 12.53 -17.39 0.30
N THR A 36 12.00 -16.61 1.24
CA THR A 36 11.97 -15.15 1.15
C THR A 36 13.39 -14.58 1.15
N HIS A 37 13.70 -13.68 0.21
CA HIS A 37 14.98 -12.97 0.16
C HIS A 37 14.81 -11.50 0.60
N ILE A 38 15.92 -10.76 0.70
CA ILE A 38 15.95 -9.39 1.26
C ILE A 38 15.06 -8.38 0.53
N GLY A 39 14.70 -8.63 -0.73
CA GLY A 39 13.86 -7.74 -1.54
C GLY A 39 12.36 -7.82 -1.24
N HIS A 40 11.90 -8.86 -0.53
CA HIS A 40 10.51 -8.98 -0.10
C HIS A 40 10.23 -8.25 1.23
N ALA A 41 11.28 -7.89 1.98
CA ALA A 41 11.21 -7.33 3.33
C ALA A 41 11.38 -5.80 3.35
#